data_AF-A0A2G4F3A0-F1
#
_entry.id   AF-A0A2G4F3A0-F1
#
_cell.length_a   1.000
_cell.length_b   1.000
_cell.length_c   1.000
_cell.angle_alpha   90.00
_cell.angle_beta   90.00
_cell.angle_gamma   90.00
#
_symmetry.space_group_name_H-M   'P 1'
#
loop_
_entity.id
_entity.type
_entity.pdbx_description
1 polymer ?
#
loop_
_entity_poly.entity_id
_entity_poly.type
_entity_poly.pdbx_seq_one_letter_code
_entity_poly.pdbx_strand_id
1 'polypeptide(L)'
;MEINKEIRNLIIDYAIGAAILGLNPLPGTLTVTLLAASVLLLKMMRDIGAKWGYPKGQDILAIGGNIFGGFGSFWIAFMAWISMYVTGLFVPFVGGFAVALSLFALTWRIGQATHLYYASGSQNRQLSNLKSKIL
;
A
#
# COMPACT_ATOMS: atom_id res chain seq x y z
N MET A 1 3.33 -19.69 -6.61
CA MET A 1 1.97 -19.14 -6.44
C MET A 1 1.68 -18.73 -4.99
N GLU A 2 2.27 -19.42 -3.99
CA GLU A 2 2.05 -19.14 -2.57
C GLU A 2 2.51 -17.74 -2.11
N ILE A 3 3.69 -17.28 -2.56
CA ILE A 3 4.23 -15.94 -2.20
C ILE A 3 3.24 -14.81 -2.51
N ASN A 4 2.55 -14.87 -3.65
CA ASN A 4 1.56 -13.84 -4.01
C ASN A 4 0.35 -13.84 -3.06
N LYS A 5 -0.09 -15.02 -2.61
CA LYS A 5 -1.20 -15.14 -1.67
C LYS A 5 -0.80 -14.63 -0.29
N GLU A 6 0.40 -14.97 0.17
CA GLU A 6 0.94 -14.47 1.44
C GLU A 6 1.10 -12.96 1.45
N ILE A 7 1.63 -12.37 0.38
CA ILE A 7 1.80 -10.92 0.28
C ILE A 7 0.43 -10.23 0.23
N ARG A 8 -0.53 -10.79 -0.51
CA ARG A 8 -1.89 -10.25 -0.52
C ARG A 8 -2.51 -10.24 0.87
N ASN A 9 -2.40 -11.34 1.62
CA ASN A 9 -2.89 -11.40 2.99
C ASN A 9 -2.18 -10.37 3.89
N LEU A 10 -0.86 -10.25 3.77
CA LEU A 10 -0.08 -9.26 4.51
C LEU A 10 -0.56 -7.82 4.21
N ILE A 11 -0.83 -7.49 2.94
CA ILE A 11 -1.37 -6.18 2.57
C ILE A 11 -2.75 -5.95 3.21
N ILE A 12 -3.63 -6.97 3.22
CA ILE A 12 -4.93 -6.88 3.89
C ILE A 12 -4.74 -6.61 5.39
N ASP A 13 -3.88 -7.37 6.06
CA ASP A 13 -3.65 -7.24 7.50
C ASP A 13 -3.17 -5.84 7.87
N TYR A 14 -2.21 -5.29 7.11
CA TYR A 14 -1.74 -3.92 7.28
C TYR A 14 -2.82 -2.88 6.96
N ALA A 15 -3.64 -3.10 5.92
CA ALA A 15 -4.72 -2.19 5.57
C ALA A 15 -5.82 -2.15 6.65
N ILE A 16 -6.18 -3.30 7.22
CA ILE A 16 -7.09 -3.40 8.37
C ILE A 16 -6.48 -2.70 9.59
N GLY A 17 -5.20 -2.93 9.88
CA GLY A 17 -4.49 -2.24 10.96
C GLY A 17 -4.52 -0.71 10.81
N ALA A 18 -4.29 -0.20 9.60
CA ALA A 18 -4.38 1.22 9.29
C ALA A 18 -5.83 1.75 9.39
N ALA A 19 -6.82 0.96 8.99
CA ALA A 19 -8.23 1.30 9.13
C ALA A 19 -8.63 1.44 10.60
N ILE A 20 -8.20 0.52 11.46
CA ILE A 20 -8.45 0.54 12.91
C ILE A 20 -7.84 1.79 13.54
N LEU A 21 -6.63 2.19 13.13
CA LEU A 21 -6.04 3.46 13.57
C LEU A 21 -6.88 4.68 13.15
N GLY A 22 -7.51 4.61 11.97
CA GLY A 22 -8.39 5.65 11.47
C GLY A 22 -9.76 5.71 12.15
N LEU A 23 -10.16 4.66 12.90
CA LEU A 23 -11.37 4.65 13.73
C LEU A 23 -11.18 5.34 15.08
N ASN A 24 -10.04 6.00 15.30
CA ASN A 24 -9.73 6.64 16.56
C ASN A 24 -10.76 7.73 16.92
N PRO A 25 -11.54 7.56 18.00
CA PRO A 25 -12.59 8.50 18.39
C PRO A 25 -12.03 9.75 19.09
N LEU A 26 -10.72 9.81 19.36
CA LEU A 26 -10.10 10.90 20.11
C LEU A 26 -9.91 12.15 19.21
N PRO A 27 -10.54 13.28 19.53
CA PRO A 27 -10.30 14.53 18.83
C PRO A 27 -8.87 15.02 19.10
N GLY A 28 -8.18 15.51 18.06
CA GLY A 28 -6.83 16.07 18.16
C GLY A 28 -5.67 15.08 18.01
N THR A 29 -5.93 13.77 17.94
CA THR A 29 -4.89 12.75 17.72
C THR A 29 -4.63 12.41 16.25
N LEU A 30 -5.24 13.13 15.31
CA LEU A 30 -5.11 12.87 13.87
C LEU A 30 -3.65 12.83 13.43
N THR A 31 -2.83 13.76 13.90
CA THR A 31 -1.39 13.79 13.58
C THR A 31 -0.68 12.52 14.05
N VAL A 32 -0.99 12.03 15.25
CA VAL A 32 -0.42 10.79 15.79
C VAL A 32 -0.92 9.58 15.00
N THR A 33 -2.21 9.54 14.65
CA THR A 33 -2.80 8.50 13.80
C THR A 33 -2.11 8.45 12.44
N LEU A 34 -1.90 9.59 11.78
CA LEU A 34 -1.23 9.68 10.49
C LEU A 34 0.24 9.27 10.58
N LEU A 35 0.94 9.64 11.67
CA LEU A 35 2.32 9.26 11.89
C LEU A 35 2.43 7.74 12.11
N ALA A 36 1.56 7.16 12.93
CA ALA A 36 1.49 5.72 13.15
C ALA A 36 1.15 4.95 11.85
N ALA A 37 0.18 5.45 11.07
CA ALA A 37 -0.17 4.87 9.77
C ALA A 37 0.99 4.96 8.77
N SER A 38 1.75 6.06 8.78
CA SER A 38 2.95 6.21 7.95
C SER A 38 4.03 5.20 8.32
N VAL A 39 4.25 4.96 9.61
CA VAL A 39 5.17 3.91 10.09
C VAL A 39 4.71 2.53 9.64
N LEU A 40 3.40 2.23 9.73
CA LEU A 40 2.85 0.96 9.23
C LEU A 40 3.01 0.79 7.73
N LEU A 41 2.81 1.85 6.93
CA LEU A 41 3.02 1.84 5.49
C LEU A 41 4.47 1.50 5.14
N LEU A 42 5.43 2.19 5.76
CA LEU A 42 6.86 1.92 5.55
C LEU A 42 7.23 0.51 5.96
N LYS A 43 6.68 0.01 7.07
CA LYS A 43 6.88 -1.35 7.55
C LYS A 43 6.31 -2.39 6.58
N MET A 44 5.09 -2.19 6.09
CA MET A 44 4.47 -3.05 5.08
C MET A 44 5.33 -3.12 3.81
N MET A 45 5.80 -1.98 3.30
CA MET A 45 6.68 -1.96 2.12
C MET A 45 7.95 -2.76 2.35
N ARG A 46 8.57 -2.60 3.52
CA ARG A 46 9.77 -3.35 3.91
C ARG A 46 9.51 -4.86 4.00
N ASP A 47 8.40 -5.27 4.60
CA ASP A 47 8.02 -6.69 4.77
C ASP A 47 7.72 -7.36 3.42
N ILE A 48 7.05 -6.65 2.50
CA ILE A 48 6.84 -7.12 1.12
C ILE A 48 8.20 -7.29 0.43
N GLY A 49 9.09 -6.31 0.54
CA GLY A 49 10.44 -6.39 -0.04
C GLY A 49 11.27 -7.54 0.53
N ALA A 50 11.16 -7.80 1.84
CA ALA A 50 11.81 -8.92 2.50
C ALA A 50 11.30 -10.28 1.98
N LYS A 51 9.99 -10.43 1.78
CA LYS A 51 9.40 -11.65 1.16
C LYS A 51 9.88 -11.89 -0.26
N TRP A 52 10.19 -10.84 -1.02
CA TRP A 52 10.75 -10.95 -2.37
C TRP A 52 12.28 -11.07 -2.41
N GLY A 53 12.98 -10.91 -1.28
CA GLY A 53 14.44 -10.96 -1.21
C GLY A 53 15.15 -9.76 -1.85
N TYR A 54 14.49 -8.59 -1.87
CA TYR A 54 15.02 -7.32 -2.42
C TYR A 54 15.71 -7.47 -3.79
N PRO A 55 14.98 -7.92 -4.84
CA PRO A 55 15.55 -8.11 -6.15
C PRO A 55 16.16 -6.80 -6.67
N LYS A 56 17.46 -6.84 -7.02
CA LYS A 56 18.21 -5.72 -7.61
C LYS A 56 18.17 -5.81 -9.14
N GLY A 57 18.22 -4.65 -9.81
CA GLY A 57 18.16 -4.55 -11.28
C GLY A 57 16.79 -4.13 -11.83
N GLN A 58 16.00 -3.41 -11.03
CA GLN A 58 14.74 -2.84 -11.49
C GLN A 58 15.01 -1.67 -12.44
N ASP A 59 14.27 -1.66 -13.55
CA ASP A 59 14.40 -0.66 -14.61
C ASP A 59 13.95 0.72 -14.10
N ILE A 60 14.44 1.81 -14.73
CA ILE A 60 14.05 3.19 -14.36
C ILE A 60 12.52 3.38 -14.41
N LEU A 61 11.87 2.68 -15.33
CA LEU A 61 10.41 2.61 -15.45
C LEU A 61 9.72 2.02 -14.21
N ALA A 62 10.33 1.02 -13.56
CA ALA A 62 9.78 0.43 -12.35
C ALA A 62 9.89 1.41 -11.17
N ILE A 63 11.01 2.14 -11.06
CA ILE A 63 11.21 3.16 -10.02
C ILE A 63 10.20 4.30 -10.22
N GLY A 64 10.06 4.79 -11.45
CA GLY A 64 9.06 5.78 -11.81
C GLY A 64 7.64 5.30 -11.50
N GLY A 65 7.31 4.05 -11.85
CA GLY A 65 6.03 3.41 -11.54
C GLY A 65 5.74 3.33 -10.04
N ASN A 66 6.75 3.09 -9.19
CA ASN A 66 6.58 3.08 -7.74
C ASN A 66 6.30 4.49 -7.17
N ILE A 67 6.98 5.52 -7.69
CA ILE A 67 6.75 6.92 -7.29
C ILE A 67 5.35 7.38 -7.73
N PHE A 68 5.00 7.16 -8.99
CA PHE A 68 3.65 7.45 -9.50
C PHE A 68 2.58 6.61 -8.81
N GLY A 69 2.89 5.37 -8.44
CA GLY A 69 2.04 4.51 -7.63
C GLY A 69 1.77 5.10 -6.24
N GLY A 70 2.79 5.71 -5.61
CA GLY A 70 2.63 6.46 -4.37
C GLY A 70 1.67 7.65 -4.51
N PHE A 71 1.86 8.49 -5.52
CA PHE A 71 0.95 9.61 -5.82
C PHE A 71 -0.47 9.16 -6.14
N GLY A 72 -0.62 8.12 -6.97
CA GLY A 72 -1.93 7.54 -7.29
C GLY A 72 -2.62 6.94 -6.07
N SER A 73 -1.86 6.36 -5.15
CA SER A 73 -2.41 5.84 -3.89
C SER A 73 -2.93 6.96 -3.00
N PHE A 74 -2.22 8.10 -2.94
CA PHE A 74 -2.69 9.29 -2.23
C PHE A 74 -3.99 9.84 -2.85
N TRP A 75 -4.07 9.90 -4.18
CA TRP A 75 -5.29 10.33 -4.88
C TRP A 75 -6.48 9.42 -4.58
N ILE A 76 -6.30 8.10 -4.60
CA ILE A 76 -7.36 7.14 -4.26
C ILE A 76 -7.79 7.28 -2.80
N ALA A 77 -6.85 7.47 -1.87
CA ALA A 77 -7.15 7.69 -0.46
C ALA A 77 -7.96 8.98 -0.25
N PHE A 78 -7.61 10.05 -0.97
CA PHE A 78 -8.34 11.30 -0.95
C PHE A 78 -9.76 11.16 -1.52
N MET A 79 -9.92 10.42 -2.63
CA MET A 79 -11.23 10.13 -3.21
C MET A 79 -12.11 9.27 -2.30
N ALA A 80 -11.51 8.28 -1.62
CA ALA A 80 -12.21 7.48 -0.62
C ALA A 80 -12.67 8.33 0.57
N TRP A 81 -11.84 9.26 1.02
CA TRP A 81 -12.19 10.21 2.08
C TRP A 81 -13.35 11.13 1.65
N ILE A 82 -13.26 11.76 0.47
CA ILE A 82 -14.35 12.61 -0.07
C ILE A 82 -15.64 11.82 -0.20
N SER A 83 -15.58 10.61 -0.78
CA SER A 83 -16.76 9.79 -1.01
C SER A 83 -17.47 9.49 0.31
N MET A 84 -16.74 9.06 1.34
CA MET A 84 -17.35 8.81 2.65
C MET A 84 -17.78 10.07 3.39
N TYR A 85 -17.06 11.18 3.22
CA TYR A 85 -17.48 12.46 3.79
C TYR A 85 -18.83 12.91 3.20
N VAL A 86 -18.96 12.85 1.87
CA VAL A 86 -20.21 13.19 1.16
C VAL A 86 -21.33 12.21 1.55
N THR A 87 -21.06 10.91 1.62
CA THR A 87 -22.06 9.94 2.13
C THR A 87 -22.47 10.25 3.57
N GLY A 88 -21.52 10.70 4.40
CA GLY A 88 -21.77 11.13 5.77
C GLY A 88 -22.70 12.35 5.91
N LEU A 89 -22.86 13.15 4.84
CA LEU A 89 -23.86 14.23 4.81
C LEU A 89 -25.30 13.69 4.70
N PHE A 90 -25.48 12.51 4.10
CA PHE A 90 -26.80 11.90 3.89
C PHE A 90 -27.09 10.80 4.92
N VAL A 91 -26.07 10.14 5.45
CA VAL A 91 -26.19 9.06 6.44
C VAL A 91 -25.44 9.44 7.71
N PRO A 92 -26.14 9.67 8.84
CA PRO A 92 -25.50 10.01 10.10
C PRO A 92 -24.53 8.90 10.53
N PHE A 93 -23.48 9.29 11.27
CA PHE A 93 -22.41 8.42 11.77
C PHE A 93 -21.43 7.84 10.71
N VAL A 94 -21.78 7.83 9.42
CA VAL A 94 -20.91 7.28 8.35
C VAL A 94 -19.68 8.16 8.10
N GLY A 95 -19.80 9.48 8.26
CA GLY A 95 -18.69 10.41 8.09
C GLY A 95 -17.50 10.13 9.03
N GLY A 96 -17.74 9.53 10.20
CA GLY A 96 -16.68 9.12 11.14
C GLY A 96 -15.76 8.02 10.60
N PHE A 97 -16.20 7.28 9.59
CA PHE A 97 -15.41 6.23 8.95
C PHE A 97 -14.55 6.75 7.78
N ALA A 98 -14.68 8.02 7.40
CA ALA A 98 -13.98 8.57 6.24
C ALA A 98 -12.45 8.44 6.37
N VAL A 99 -11.90 8.68 7.56
CA VAL A 99 -10.46 8.56 7.83
C VAL A 99 -10.03 7.08 7.81
N ALA A 100 -10.80 6.20 8.44
CA ALA A 100 -10.54 4.76 8.42
C ALA A 100 -10.53 4.19 6.99
N LEU A 101 -11.52 4.54 6.17
CA LEU A 101 -11.60 4.10 4.78
C LEU A 101 -10.45 4.67 3.94
N SER A 102 -10.11 5.94 4.14
CA SER A 102 -9.00 6.59 3.45
C SER A 102 -7.67 5.89 3.74
N LEU A 103 -7.39 5.61 5.03
CA LEU A 103 -6.19 4.89 5.44
C LEU A 103 -6.16 3.45 4.92
N PHE A 104 -7.29 2.74 4.99
CA PHE A 104 -7.42 1.42 4.37
C PHE A 104 -7.07 1.44 2.88
N ALA A 105 -7.70 2.36 2.13
CA ALA A 105 -7.53 2.46 0.69
C ALA A 105 -6.08 2.84 0.32
N LEU A 106 -5.48 3.76 1.07
CA LEU A 106 -4.08 4.16 0.92
C LEU A 106 -3.14 2.97 1.10
N THR A 107 -3.27 2.27 2.24
CA THR A 107 -2.43 1.12 2.58
C THR A 107 -2.61 -0.03 1.60
N TRP A 108 -3.85 -0.34 1.23
CA TRP A 108 -4.14 -1.35 0.21
C TRP A 108 -3.44 -1.01 -1.11
N ARG A 109 -3.58 0.23 -1.60
CA ARG A 109 -3.02 0.61 -2.91
C ARG A 109 -1.51 0.69 -2.93
N ILE A 110 -0.88 1.23 -1.88
CA ILE A 110 0.58 1.24 -1.76
C ILE A 110 1.11 -0.20 -1.70
N GLY A 111 0.44 -1.09 -0.96
CA GLY A 111 0.81 -2.49 -0.87
C GLY A 111 0.80 -3.19 -2.23
N GLN A 112 -0.26 -2.97 -3.02
CA GLN A 112 -0.36 -3.52 -4.38
C GLN A 112 0.71 -2.96 -5.32
N ALA A 113 0.96 -1.65 -5.28
CA ALA A 113 2.02 -1.02 -6.08
C ALA A 113 3.40 -1.58 -5.72
N THR A 114 3.67 -1.76 -4.42
CA THR A 114 4.93 -2.31 -3.92
C THR A 114 5.11 -3.78 -4.31
N HIS A 115 4.04 -4.57 -4.24
CA HIS A 115 4.06 -5.97 -4.69
C HIS A 115 4.38 -6.07 -6.18
N LEU A 116 3.75 -5.26 -7.03
CA LEU A 116 4.03 -5.21 -8.47
C LEU A 116 5.47 -4.77 -8.77
N TYR A 117 5.96 -3.77 -8.03
CA TYR A 117 7.35 -3.31 -8.14
C TYR A 117 8.34 -4.45 -7.90
N TYR A 118 8.20 -5.19 -6.81
CA TYR A 118 9.12 -6.30 -6.52
C TYR A 118 8.91 -7.52 -7.41
N ALA A 119 7.67 -7.83 -7.80
CA ALA A 119 7.38 -8.91 -8.73
C ALA A 119 8.08 -8.72 -10.09
N SER A 120 8.00 -7.50 -10.65
CA SER A 120 8.68 -7.17 -11.91
C SER A 120 10.21 -7.26 -11.79
N GLY A 121 10.79 -6.81 -10.66
CA GLY A 121 12.22 -6.97 -10.38
C GLY A 121 12.68 -8.43 -10.32
N SER A 122 11.88 -9.29 -9.67
CA SER A 122 12.16 -10.73 -9.60
C SER A 122 12.10 -11.40 -10.97
N GLN A 123 11.14 -11.01 -11.82
CA GLN A 123 10.99 -11.56 -13.16
C GLN A 123 12.17 -11.19 -14.08
N ASN A 124 12.63 -9.93 -14.04
CA ASN A 124 13.78 -9.49 -14.82
C ASN A 124 15.06 -10.24 -14.44
N ARG A 125 15.29 -10.51 -13.15
CA ARG A 125 16.44 -11.29 -12.67
C ARG A 125 16.44 -12.73 -13.20
N GLN A 126 15.27 -13.36 -13.32
CA GLN A 126 15.17 -14.71 -13.88
C GLN A 126 15.52 -14.72 -15.37
N LEU A 127 15.04 -13.72 -16.11
CA LEU A 127 15.35 -13.56 -17.53
C LEU A 127 16.84 -13.31 -17.79
N SER A 128 17.52 -12.50 -16.96
CA SER A 128 18.97 -12.28 -17.09
C SER A 128 19.78 -13.57 -16.87
N ASN A 129 19.38 -14.37 -15.87
CA ASN A 129 20.05 -15.64 -15.56
C ASN A 129 19.85 -16.71 -16.64
N LEU A 130 18.72 -16.66 -17.37
CA LEU A 130 18.49 -17.55 -18.51
C LEU A 130 19.37 -17.15 -19.71
N LYS A 131 19.48 -15.85 -20.00
CA LYS A 131 20.36 -15.37 -21.08
C LYS A 131 21.83 -15.71 -20.85
N SER A 132 22.31 -15.63 -19.61
CA SER A 132 23.71 -15.96 -19.29
C SER A 132 24.05 -17.45 -19.32
N LYS A 133 23.05 -18.35 -19.41
CA LYS A 133 23.27 -19.80 -19.52
C LYS A 133 23.28 -20.30 -20.97
N ILE A 134 22.80 -19.48 -21.90
CA ILE A 134 22.68 -19.82 -23.33
C ILE A 134 23.87 -19.27 -24.13
N LEU A 135 24.59 -18.29 -23.58
CA LEU A 135 25.89 -17.80 -24.04
C LEU A 135 27.02 -18.50 -23.28
#